data_AF-A0A959KII7-F1
#
_entry.id   AF-A0A959KII7-F1
#
_cell.length_a   1.000
_cell.length_b   1.000
_cell.length_c   1.000
_cell.angle_alpha   90.00
_cell.angle_beta   90.00
_cell.angle_gamma   90.00
#
_symmetry.space_group_name_H-M   'P 1'
#
loop_
_entity.id
_entity.type
_entity.pdbx_description
1 polymer ?
#
loop_
_entity_poly.entity_id
_entity_poly.type
_entity_poly.pdbx_seq_one_letter_code
_entity_poly.pdbx_strand_id
1 'polypeptide(L)' 'MRRIKKAAVLGSGLMGSGIACHLANIGLEVLMLDILPPDLR' A
#
# COMPACT_ATOMS: atom_id res chain seq x y z
N MET A 1 0.10 10.80 -21.44
CA MET A 1 0.33 10.40 -20.04
C MET A 1 -0.85 9.56 -19.56
N ARG A 2 -0.62 8.44 -18.87
CA ARG A 2 -1.71 7.64 -18.28
C ARG A 2 -1.98 8.12 -16.86
N ARG A 3 -3.25 8.38 -16.52
CA ARG A 3 -3.64 8.82 -15.18
C ARG A 3 -3.81 7.60 -14.28
N ILE A 4 -3.01 7.52 -13.22
CA ILE A 4 -3.12 6.47 -12.20
C ILE A 4 -4.24 6.85 -11.24
N LYS A 5 -5.16 5.91 -11.00
CA LYS A 5 -6.28 6.08 -10.06
C LYS A 5 -6.18 5.16 -8.84
N LYS A 6 -5.46 4.04 -8.98
CA LYS A 6 -5.26 3.05 -7.93
C LYS A 6 -3.80 2.62 -7.87
N ALA A 7 -3.32 2.33 -6.67
CA ALA A 7 -1.99 1.78 -6.43
C ALA A 7 -2.06 0.63 -5.43
N ALA A 8 -1.16 -0.35 -5.55
CA ALA A 8 -0.99 -1.39 -4.54
C ALA A 8 0.38 -1.24 -3.88
N VAL A 9 0.43 -1.33 -2.55
CA VAL A 9 1.66 -1.33 -1.76
C VAL A 9 1.84 -2.71 -1.12
N LEU A 10 2.97 -3.35 -1.43
CA LEU A 10 3.33 -4.64 -0.87
C LEU A 10 4.18 -4.42 0.39
N GLY A 11 3.69 -4.89 1.53
CA GLY A 11 4.26 -4.70 2.86
C GLY A 11 3.54 -3.61 3.66
N SER A 12 3.17 -3.94 4.90
CA SER A 12 2.47 -3.04 5.84
C SER A 12 3.35 -2.47 6.95
N GLY A 13 4.66 -2.67 6.87
CA GLY A 13 5.64 -2.08 7.77
C GLY A 13 5.72 -0.53 7.70
N LEU A 14 6.64 0.05 8.46
CA LEU A 14 6.80 1.51 8.59
C LEU A 14 6.97 2.24 7.25
N MET A 15 7.80 1.70 6.36
CA MET A 15 8.00 2.31 5.04
C MET A 15 6.76 2.14 4.14
N GLY A 16 6.13 0.97 4.13
CA GLY A 16 4.97 0.66 3.29
C GLY A 16 3.76 1.52 3.64
N SER A 17 3.49 1.70 4.93
CA SER A 17 2.44 2.59 5.42
C SER A 17 2.72 4.07 5.09
N GLY A 18 3.97 4.53 5.17
CA GLY A 18 4.36 5.88 4.75
C GLY A 18 4.12 6.13 3.26
N ILE A 19 4.50 5.18 2.40
CA ILE A 19 4.24 5.24 0.95
C ILE A 19 2.74 5.25 0.67
N ALA A 20 1.98 4.35 1.31
CA ALA A 20 0.53 4.26 1.15
C ALA A 20 -0.16 5.58 1.58
N CYS A 21 0.27 6.18 2.70
CA CYS A 21 -0.22 7.46 3.18
C CYS A 21 0.02 8.57 2.15
N HIS A 22 1.22 8.65 1.57
CA HIS A 22 1.52 9.70 0.59
C HIS A 22 0.66 9.58 -0.68
N LEU A 23 0.44 8.36 -1.16
CA LEU A 23 -0.43 8.07 -2.31
C LEU A 23 -1.91 8.34 -2.00
N ALA A 24 -2.39 7.96 -0.82
CA ALA A 24 -3.76 8.23 -0.39
C ALA A 24 -4.00 9.73 -0.19
N ASN A 25 -3.01 10.47 0.32
CA ASN A 25 -3.08 11.92 0.54
C ASN A 25 -3.29 12.71 -0.77
N ILE A 26 -2.80 12.20 -1.90
CA ILE A 26 -3.04 12.80 -3.23
C ILE A 26 -4.29 12.23 -3.93
N GLY A 27 -5.10 11.46 -3.21
CA GLY A 27 -6.40 10.97 -3.68
C GLY A 27 -6.37 9.69 -4.51
N LEU A 28 -5.29 8.90 -4.45
CA LEU A 28 -5.31 7.55 -5.02
C LEU A 28 -6.02 6.57 -4.08
N GLU A 29 -6.73 5.61 -4.67
CA GLU A 29 -7.19 4.42 -3.95
C GLU A 29 -5.98 3.48 -3.77
N VAL A 30 -5.62 3.20 -2.51
CA VAL A 30 -4.44 2.40 -2.19
C VAL A 30 -4.85 1.06 -1.58
N LEU A 31 -4.46 -0.03 -2.22
CA LEU A 31 -4.58 -1.38 -1.67
C LEU A 31 -3.26 -1.75 -0.97
N MET A 32 -3.34 -2.13 0.31
CA MET A 32 -2.19 -2.71 1.01
C MET A 32 -2.29 -4.22 1.03
N LEU A 33 -1.19 -4.89 0.69
CA LEU A 33 -1.08 -6.34 0.75
C LEU A 33 0.16 -6.67 1.59
N ASP A 34 0.02 -7.54 2.58
CA ASP A 34 1.16 -8.04 3.34
C ASP A 34 1.11 -9.56 3.42
N ILE A 35 2.26 -10.16 3.69
CA ILE A 35 2.37 -11.59 3.92
C ILE A 35 1.97 -11.89 5.37
N LEU A 36 1.21 -12.97 5.58
CA LEU A 36 1.03 -13.50 6.93
C LEU A 36 2.38 -14.05 7.44
N PRO A 37 2.70 -13.84 8.72
CA PRO A 37 3.81 -14.55 9.35
C PRO A 37 3.65 -16.07 9.18
N PRO A 38 4.73 -16.83 8.92
CA PRO A 38 4.65 -18.27 8.66
C PRO A 38 3.98 -19.09 9.79
N ASP A 39 4.07 -18.58 11.02
CA ASP A 39 3.54 -19.24 12.22
C ASP A 39 2.12 -18.79 12.59
N LEU A 40 1.53 -17.88 11.81
CA LEU A 40 0.18 -17.37 12.03
C LEU A 40 -0.81 -18.28 11.29
N ARG A 41 -1.51 -19.15 12.04
CA ARG A 41 -2.58 -20.02 11.54
C ARG A 41 -3.92 -19.30 11.44
#